data_AF-A0A8T1RXU3-F1
#
_entry.id   AF-A0A8T1RXU3-F1
#
_cell.length_a   1.000
_cell.length_b   1.000
_cell.length_c   1.000
_cell.angle_alpha   90.00
_cell.angle_beta   90.00
_cell.angle_gamma   90.00
#
_symmetry.space_group_name_H-M   'P 1'
#
loop_
_entity.id
_entity.type
_entity.pdbx_description
1 polymer ?
#
loop_
_entity_poly.entity_id
_entity_poly.type
_entity_poly.pdbx_seq_one_letter_code
_entity_poly.pdbx_strand_id
1 'polypeptide(L)'
;PVPANQSFWTREEYSSPKLPRASHKAVVNANVMWVVGGYMFNHSDSRMVLAYDLVSEEWLPLNSTVNSIEIRYGHSLALHENKIYMYGGKIDTTGNVTNQLWVFLIHNESWVQMTPKAKEQYAVVGHSAHIVTLEDGSAVMLVIFGHCPLYGYISNVQEYNLGRYSITTCLYFS
;
A
#
# COMPACT_ATOMS: atom_id res chain seq x y z
N PRO A 1 -14.19 33.16 15.71
CA PRO A 1 -14.59 31.74 15.48
C PRO A 1 -14.61 30.99 16.83
N VAL A 2 -15.79 30.61 17.29
CA VAL A 2 -15.95 29.78 18.50
C VAL A 2 -15.44 28.38 18.17
N PRO A 3 -14.62 27.72 19.02
CA PRO A 3 -14.27 26.32 18.81
C PRO A 3 -15.56 25.48 18.84
N ALA A 4 -15.76 24.62 17.84
CA ALA A 4 -16.93 23.73 17.82
C ALA A 4 -16.98 22.90 19.11
N ASN A 5 -18.12 22.88 19.81
CA ASN A 5 -18.31 22.09 21.03
C ASN A 5 -18.61 20.60 20.74
N GLN A 6 -18.45 20.19 19.48
CA GLN A 6 -18.69 18.84 18.99
C GLN A 6 -17.44 18.33 18.28
N SER A 7 -17.11 17.06 18.56
CA SER A 7 -16.15 16.32 17.78
C SER A 7 -16.71 16.07 16.38
N PHE A 8 -15.93 16.35 15.34
CA PHE A 8 -16.21 15.88 13.98
C PHE A 8 -15.89 14.38 13.79
N TRP A 9 -15.25 13.77 14.79
CA TRP A 9 -14.93 12.35 14.80
C TRP A 9 -15.99 11.60 15.63
N THR A 10 -16.64 10.62 15.01
CA THR A 10 -17.45 9.61 15.70
C THR A 10 -16.66 8.32 15.84
N ARG A 11 -16.92 7.58 16.91
CA ARG A 11 -16.42 6.21 17.08
C ARG A 11 -17.56 5.27 16.72
N GLU A 12 -17.44 4.61 15.58
CA GLU A 12 -18.34 3.52 15.22
C GLU A 12 -17.90 2.25 15.95
N GLU A 13 -18.84 1.57 16.62
CA GLU A 13 -18.60 0.26 17.22
C GLU A 13 -19.09 -0.82 16.26
N TYR A 14 -18.15 -1.51 15.61
CA TYR A 14 -18.46 -2.63 14.74
C TYR A 14 -18.55 -3.92 15.55
N SER A 15 -19.68 -4.63 15.42
CA SER A 15 -19.98 -5.86 16.16
C SER A 15 -19.15 -7.07 15.71
N SER A 16 -18.47 -7.00 14.57
CA SER A 16 -17.59 -8.05 14.03
C SER A 16 -16.18 -7.51 13.71
N PRO A 17 -15.34 -7.30 14.72
CA PRO A 17 -13.94 -6.92 14.48
C PRO A 17 -13.20 -8.07 13.78
N LYS A 18 -12.77 -7.85 12.53
CA LYS A 18 -11.86 -8.78 11.83
C LYS A 18 -10.40 -8.43 12.09
N LEU A 19 -9.61 -9.46 12.35
CA LEU A 19 -8.13 -9.54 12.28
C LEU A 19 -7.36 -8.25 12.64
N PRO A 20 -7.09 -8.01 13.93
CA PRO A 20 -6.36 -6.85 14.39
C PRO A 20 -4.96 -6.79 13.77
N ARG A 21 -4.56 -5.62 13.28
CA ARG A 21 -3.29 -5.40 12.56
C ARG A 21 -2.80 -3.96 12.67
N ALA A 22 -1.49 -3.77 12.71
CA ALA A 22 -0.84 -2.46 12.70
C ALA A 22 0.00 -2.25 11.42
N SER A 23 0.33 -1.00 11.07
CA SER A 23 1.19 -0.69 9.92
C SER A 23 0.71 -1.29 8.57
N HIS A 24 -0.59 -1.56 8.48
CA HIS A 24 -1.31 -1.88 7.25
C HIS A 24 -1.53 -0.59 6.45
N LYS A 25 -2.00 -0.75 5.22
CA LYS A 25 -2.48 0.37 4.40
C LYS A 25 -3.88 0.08 3.90
N ALA A 26 -4.66 1.13 3.68
CA ALA A 26 -6.01 1.03 3.16
C ALA A 26 -6.20 2.00 1.99
N VAL A 27 -6.97 1.57 1.00
CA VAL A 27 -7.45 2.42 -0.10
C VAL A 27 -8.92 2.11 -0.34
N VAL A 28 -9.68 3.11 -0.80
CA VAL A 28 -11.09 2.93 -1.17
C VAL A 28 -11.19 2.95 -2.69
N ASN A 29 -11.85 1.94 -3.26
CA ASN A 29 -12.21 1.90 -4.67
C ASN A 29 -13.72 1.64 -4.79
N ALA A 30 -14.44 2.57 -5.44
CA ALA A 30 -15.90 2.64 -5.36
C ALA A 30 -16.38 2.63 -3.90
N ASN A 31 -17.14 1.60 -3.50
CA ASN A 31 -17.69 1.46 -2.14
C ASN A 31 -16.91 0.47 -1.28
N VAL A 32 -15.78 -0.07 -1.77
CA VAL A 32 -15.02 -1.09 -1.05
C VAL A 32 -13.73 -0.49 -0.52
N MET A 33 -13.54 -0.60 0.79
CA MET A 33 -12.26 -0.35 1.45
C MET A 33 -11.41 -1.62 1.41
N TRP A 34 -10.24 -1.53 0.78
CA TRP A 34 -9.26 -2.59 0.68
C TRP A 34 -8.16 -2.36 1.70
N VAL A 35 -8.01 -3.27 2.67
CA VAL A 35 -6.96 -3.24 3.69
C VAL A 35 -5.89 -4.26 3.33
N VAL A 36 -4.66 -3.81 3.13
CA VAL A 36 -3.55 -4.65 2.65
C VAL A 36 -2.42 -4.72 3.69
N GLY A 37 -1.94 -5.94 3.89
CA GLY A 37 -0.83 -6.30 4.77
C GLY A 37 -1.04 -5.85 6.21
N GLY A 38 0.08 -5.44 6.82
CA GLY A 38 0.17 -5.11 8.23
C GLY A 38 0.89 -6.18 9.04
N TYR A 39 1.15 -5.84 10.31
CA TYR A 39 1.75 -6.71 11.30
C TYR A 39 0.69 -7.16 12.30
N MET A 40 0.68 -8.45 12.62
CA MET A 40 -0.22 -9.04 13.62
C MET A 40 0.65 -9.74 14.66
N PHE A 41 0.30 -9.62 15.94
CA PHE A 41 0.99 -10.37 17.00
C PHE A 41 0.62 -11.86 16.99
N ASN A 42 -0.56 -12.20 16.47
CA ASN A 42 -1.01 -13.57 16.29
C ASN A 42 -1.15 -13.86 14.79
N HIS A 43 -0.36 -14.80 14.28
CA HIS A 43 -0.31 -15.14 12.86
C HIS A 43 -1.29 -16.26 12.45
N SER A 44 -2.13 -16.77 13.37
CA SER A 44 -3.02 -17.91 13.12
C SER A 44 -4.05 -17.66 12.01
N ASP A 45 -4.43 -16.41 11.75
CA ASP A 45 -5.25 -16.01 10.61
C ASP A 45 -4.66 -14.73 9.98
N SER A 46 -3.51 -14.90 9.32
CA SER A 46 -2.81 -13.82 8.62
C SER A 46 -3.34 -13.71 7.19
N ARG A 47 -4.15 -12.68 6.94
CA ARG A 47 -4.66 -12.37 5.59
C ARG A 47 -3.96 -11.15 5.01
N MET A 48 -3.46 -11.30 3.80
CA MET A 48 -2.77 -10.24 3.07
C MET A 48 -3.74 -9.16 2.62
N VAL A 49 -4.96 -9.51 2.21
CA VAL A 49 -5.99 -8.54 1.79
C VAL A 49 -7.28 -8.80 2.56
N LEU A 50 -7.89 -7.72 3.04
CA LEU A 50 -9.28 -7.70 3.50
C LEU A 50 -10.05 -6.67 2.67
N ALA A 51 -11.34 -6.92 2.48
CA ALA A 51 -12.24 -6.02 1.80
C ALA A 51 -13.46 -5.76 2.69
N TYR A 52 -13.84 -4.50 2.82
CA TYR A 52 -14.98 -4.05 3.59
C TYR A 52 -15.89 -3.20 2.71
N ASP A 53 -17.15 -3.60 2.60
CA ASP A 53 -18.15 -2.86 1.87
C ASP A 53 -18.70 -1.74 2.76
N LEU A 54 -18.53 -0.50 2.32
CA LEU A 54 -18.94 0.70 3.05
C LEU A 54 -20.46 0.96 2.97
N VAL A 55 -21.19 0.25 2.10
CA VAL A 55 -22.65 0.38 1.97
C VAL A 55 -23.37 -0.66 2.82
N SER A 56 -22.95 -1.93 2.75
CA SER A 56 -23.55 -2.98 3.59
C SER A 56 -22.94 -3.04 4.99
N GLU A 57 -21.82 -2.35 5.21
CA GLU A 57 -21.05 -2.36 6.46
C GLU A 57 -20.53 -3.75 6.84
N GLU A 58 -20.25 -4.59 5.83
CA GLU A 58 -19.80 -5.97 6.00
C GLU A 58 -18.42 -6.24 5.39
N TRP A 59 -17.70 -7.17 6.00
CA TRP A 59 -16.46 -7.70 5.43
C TRP A 59 -16.75 -8.70 4.33
N LEU A 60 -16.27 -8.43 3.13
CA LEU A 60 -16.48 -9.27 1.96
C LEU A 60 -15.67 -10.57 2.03
N PRO A 61 -16.22 -11.71 1.56
CA PRO A 61 -15.43 -12.90 1.28
C PRO A 61 -14.51 -12.63 0.08
N LEU A 62 -13.29 -13.15 0.14
CA LEU A 62 -12.28 -13.04 -0.93
C LEU A 62 -11.72 -14.42 -1.25
N ASN A 63 -11.28 -14.61 -2.50
CA ASN A 63 -10.58 -15.79 -2.97
C ASN A 63 -9.25 -15.97 -2.23
N SER A 64 -8.78 -17.22 -2.13
CA SER A 64 -7.50 -17.52 -1.46
C SER A 64 -6.29 -16.91 -2.18
N THR A 65 -6.42 -16.59 -3.47
CA THR A 65 -5.39 -15.95 -4.31
C THR A 65 -4.93 -14.61 -3.77
N VAL A 66 -5.74 -13.91 -2.96
CA VAL A 66 -5.32 -12.65 -2.33
C VAL A 66 -4.16 -12.84 -1.35
N ASN A 67 -3.93 -14.06 -0.88
CA ASN A 67 -2.86 -14.44 0.05
C ASN A 67 -1.67 -15.13 -0.65
N SER A 68 -1.55 -15.01 -1.98
CA SER A 68 -0.48 -15.65 -2.75
C SER A 68 0.92 -15.03 -2.55
N ILE A 69 1.02 -13.90 -1.83
CA ILE A 69 2.27 -13.21 -1.53
C ILE A 69 2.47 -13.07 -0.02
N GLU A 70 3.73 -12.92 0.39
CA GLU A 70 4.07 -12.82 1.81
C GLU A 70 3.57 -11.53 2.43
N ILE A 71 3.00 -11.67 3.63
CA ILE A 71 2.54 -10.56 4.45
C ILE A 71 3.70 -9.62 4.82
N ARG A 72 3.40 -8.33 4.76
CA ARG A 72 4.38 -7.27 4.98
C ARG A 72 3.75 -6.04 5.61
N TYR A 73 4.55 -5.26 6.31
CA TYR A 73 4.13 -4.03 6.99
C TYR A 73 5.03 -2.86 6.64
N GLY A 74 4.51 -1.64 6.87
CA GLY A 74 5.23 -0.40 6.53
C GLY A 74 5.51 -0.25 5.03
N HIS A 75 4.78 -0.97 4.19
CA HIS A 75 4.73 -0.76 2.74
C HIS A 75 3.87 0.47 2.44
N SER A 76 3.88 0.90 1.18
CA SER A 76 2.96 1.92 0.67
C SER A 76 1.98 1.31 -0.34
N LEU A 77 0.83 1.96 -0.51
CA LEU A 77 -0.16 1.64 -1.54
C LEU A 77 -0.46 2.87 -2.38
N ALA A 78 -0.78 2.65 -3.65
CA ALA A 78 -1.33 3.68 -4.52
C ALA A 78 -2.39 3.06 -5.44
N LEU A 79 -3.58 3.67 -5.53
CA LEU A 79 -4.69 3.20 -6.37
C LEU A 79 -4.67 3.92 -7.72
N HIS A 80 -4.71 3.16 -8.82
CA HIS A 80 -4.83 3.70 -10.17
C HIS A 80 -5.59 2.73 -11.06
N GLU A 81 -6.60 3.21 -11.80
CA GLU A 81 -7.34 2.43 -12.80
C GLU A 81 -7.79 1.03 -12.31
N ASN A 82 -8.43 0.96 -11.13
CA ASN A 82 -8.89 -0.29 -10.50
C ASN A 82 -7.77 -1.30 -10.18
N LYS A 83 -6.53 -0.82 -10.01
CA LYS A 83 -5.37 -1.61 -9.59
C LYS A 83 -4.73 -0.97 -8.37
N ILE A 84 -4.33 -1.80 -7.40
CA ILE A 84 -3.64 -1.33 -6.20
C ILE A 84 -2.17 -1.68 -6.33
N TYR A 85 -1.33 -0.66 -6.42
CA TYR A 85 0.12 -0.78 -6.48
C TYR A 85 0.66 -0.80 -5.05
N MET A 86 1.43 -1.83 -4.71
CA MET A 86 2.08 -1.98 -3.42
C MET A 86 3.59 -1.96 -3.60
N TYR A 87 4.27 -1.07 -2.86
CA TYR A 87 5.73 -0.96 -2.94
C TYR A 87 6.40 -1.21 -1.60
N GLY A 88 7.49 -1.99 -1.67
CA GLY A 88 8.42 -2.22 -0.57
C GLY A 88 7.78 -2.81 0.69
N GLY A 89 8.17 -2.27 1.83
CA GLY A 89 7.80 -2.74 3.16
C GLY A 89 8.76 -3.81 3.70
N LYS A 90 8.51 -4.22 4.94
CA LYS A 90 9.24 -5.31 5.59
C LYS A 90 8.39 -6.58 5.54
N ILE A 91 8.94 -7.63 4.92
CA ILE A 91 8.35 -8.97 4.87
C ILE A 91 8.43 -9.56 6.27
N ASP A 92 7.29 -9.94 6.81
CA ASP A 92 7.16 -10.31 8.21
C ASP A 92 7.96 -11.56 8.57
N THR A 93 7.83 -12.59 7.73
CA THR A 93 8.45 -13.92 7.93
C THR A 93 9.98 -13.90 7.84
N THR A 94 10.55 -13.04 7.00
CA THR A 94 12.00 -12.98 6.77
C THR A 94 12.66 -11.80 7.49
N GLY A 95 11.87 -10.80 7.90
CA GLY A 95 12.39 -9.53 8.41
C GLY A 95 13.05 -8.65 7.34
N ASN A 96 13.06 -9.05 6.07
CA ASN A 96 13.72 -8.29 5.02
C ASN A 96 12.89 -7.09 4.57
N VAL A 97 13.52 -5.93 4.45
CA VAL A 97 12.95 -4.79 3.73
C VAL A 97 13.14 -5.03 2.24
N THR A 98 12.09 -4.84 1.45
CA THR A 98 12.09 -5.16 0.02
C THR A 98 11.90 -3.92 -0.85
N ASN A 99 12.30 -4.03 -2.12
CA ASN A 99 12.02 -3.09 -3.21
C ASN A 99 10.99 -3.66 -4.21
N GLN A 100 10.32 -4.75 -3.87
CA GLN A 100 9.30 -5.35 -4.72
C GLN A 100 8.17 -4.37 -5.01
N LEU A 101 7.75 -4.33 -6.28
CA LEU A 101 6.52 -3.69 -6.72
C LEU A 101 5.50 -4.78 -7.09
N TRP A 102 4.37 -4.79 -6.41
CA TRP A 102 3.26 -5.71 -6.65
C TRP A 102 2.04 -4.94 -7.10
N VAL A 103 1.27 -5.50 -8.02
CA VAL A 103 -0.01 -4.96 -8.47
C VAL A 103 -1.11 -5.94 -8.11
N PHE A 104 -2.03 -5.51 -7.25
CA PHE A 104 -3.26 -6.25 -6.99
C PHE A 104 -4.30 -5.85 -8.03
N LEU A 105 -4.76 -6.86 -8.78
CA LEU A 105 -5.82 -6.75 -9.75
C LEU A 105 -7.15 -6.99 -9.04
N ILE A 106 -7.92 -5.92 -8.80
CA ILE A 106 -9.17 -5.99 -8.03
C ILE A 106 -10.19 -6.94 -8.70
N HIS A 107 -10.29 -6.91 -10.02
CA HIS A 107 -11.31 -7.65 -10.78
C HIS A 107 -11.20 -9.18 -10.69
N ASN A 108 -10.01 -9.72 -10.41
CA ASN A 108 -9.78 -11.16 -10.31
C ASN A 108 -9.06 -11.57 -9.01
N GLU A 109 -8.92 -10.62 -8.07
CA GLU A 109 -8.35 -10.85 -6.74
C GLU A 109 -6.98 -11.53 -6.76
N SER A 110 -6.11 -11.08 -7.68
CA SER A 110 -4.80 -11.68 -7.90
C SER A 110 -3.66 -10.65 -7.85
N TRP A 111 -2.46 -11.16 -7.56
CA TRP A 111 -1.24 -10.37 -7.50
C TRP A 111 -0.35 -10.62 -8.71
N VAL A 112 0.21 -9.55 -9.26
CA VAL A 112 1.24 -9.60 -10.31
C VAL A 112 2.48 -8.86 -9.83
N GLN A 113 3.63 -9.53 -9.86
CA GLN A 113 4.89 -8.86 -9.55
C GLN A 113 5.37 -8.08 -10.77
N MET A 114 5.73 -6.82 -10.55
CA MET A 114 6.33 -5.98 -11.58
C MET A 114 7.85 -5.97 -11.41
N THR A 115 8.56 -6.09 -12.52
CA THR A 115 10.03 -5.99 -12.59
C THR A 115 10.42 -4.77 -13.43
N PRO A 116 10.29 -3.55 -12.88
CA PRO A 116 10.59 -2.34 -13.62
C PRO A 116 12.06 -2.28 -14.02
N LYS A 117 12.35 -1.66 -15.18
CA LYS A 117 13.72 -1.31 -15.53
C LYS A 117 14.20 -0.23 -14.56
N ALA A 118 15.19 -0.55 -13.74
CA ALA A 118 15.74 0.33 -12.72
C ALA A 118 17.21 0.59 -12.97
N LYS A 119 17.63 1.86 -12.96
CA LYS A 119 19.06 2.20 -12.78
C LYS A 119 19.45 2.08 -11.30
N GLU A 120 18.58 2.58 -10.45
CA GLU A 120 18.74 2.57 -9.00
C GLU A 120 17.34 2.42 -8.39
N GLN A 121 17.23 1.59 -7.36
CA GLN A 121 15.97 1.29 -6.70
C GLN A 121 16.23 0.93 -5.25
N TYR A 122 15.55 1.61 -4.34
CA TYR A 122 15.73 1.40 -2.91
C TYR A 122 14.66 0.49 -2.33
N ALA A 123 15.11 -0.50 -1.58
CA ALA A 123 14.27 -1.24 -0.66
C ALA A 123 13.95 -0.35 0.55
N VAL A 124 12.66 -0.08 0.79
CA VAL A 124 12.22 0.90 1.79
C VAL A 124 11.05 0.41 2.62
N VAL A 125 11.01 0.84 3.88
CA VAL A 125 9.90 0.62 4.83
C VAL A 125 9.57 1.93 5.55
N GLY A 126 8.31 2.12 5.96
CA GLY A 126 7.86 3.33 6.64
C GLY A 126 7.75 4.54 5.71
N HIS A 127 7.41 4.31 4.44
CA HIS A 127 7.32 5.32 3.40
C HIS A 127 5.86 5.54 2.94
N SER A 128 5.64 6.55 2.09
CA SER A 128 4.35 6.80 1.43
C SER A 128 4.48 6.68 -0.08
N ALA A 129 3.36 6.44 -0.78
CA ALA A 129 3.33 6.48 -2.22
C ALA A 129 2.04 7.08 -2.75
N HIS A 130 2.14 7.81 -3.87
CA HIS A 130 1.04 8.57 -4.47
C HIS A 130 1.10 8.46 -5.98
N ILE A 131 -0.06 8.39 -6.63
CA ILE A 131 -0.17 8.50 -8.08
C ILE A 131 -0.27 9.96 -8.46
N VAL A 132 0.51 10.38 -9.44
CA VAL A 132 0.51 11.73 -10.01
C VAL A 132 0.37 11.62 -11.52
N THR A 133 -0.52 12.41 -12.10
CA THR A 133 -0.60 12.61 -13.54
C THR A 133 0.28 13.80 -13.90
N LEU A 134 1.27 13.58 -14.76
CA LEU A 134 2.18 14.62 -15.25
C LEU A 134 1.52 15.48 -16.33
N GLU A 135 2.15 16.59 -16.68
CA GLU A 135 1.65 17.52 -17.72
C GLU A 135 1.48 16.88 -19.09
N ASP A 136 2.27 15.85 -19.40
CA ASP A 136 2.18 15.08 -20.65
C ASP A 136 1.05 14.02 -20.61
N GLY A 137 0.27 13.98 -19.54
CA GLY A 137 -0.82 13.01 -19.31
C GLY A 137 -0.35 11.64 -18.82
N SER A 138 0.96 11.40 -18.69
CA SER A 138 1.46 10.14 -18.16
C SER A 138 1.23 10.03 -16.65
N ALA A 139 0.92 8.82 -16.18
CA ALA A 139 0.79 8.55 -14.76
C ALA A 139 2.09 7.97 -14.18
N VAL A 140 2.51 8.53 -13.05
CA VAL A 140 3.66 8.04 -12.27
C VAL A 140 3.25 7.74 -10.83
N MET A 141 3.88 6.74 -10.23
CA MET A 141 3.81 6.47 -8.81
C MET A 141 5.06 7.04 -8.15
N LEU A 142 4.90 8.02 -7.27
CA LEU A 142 5.98 8.56 -6.45
C LEU A 142 6.04 7.80 -5.14
N VAL A 143 7.21 7.28 -4.78
CA VAL A 143 7.54 6.67 -3.50
C VAL A 143 8.42 7.64 -2.73
N ILE A 144 7.92 8.13 -1.60
CA ILE A 144 8.51 9.24 -0.87
C ILE A 144 9.17 8.71 0.40
N PHE A 145 10.49 8.89 0.48
CA PHE A 145 11.33 8.67 1.66
C PHE A 145 11.25 7.23 2.21
N GLY A 146 11.47 7.08 3.52
CA GLY A 146 11.46 5.82 4.24
C GLY A 146 12.82 5.42 4.77
N HIS A 147 12.87 4.27 5.42
CA HIS A 147 14.10 3.65 5.89
C HIS A 147 14.56 2.57 4.92
N CYS A 148 15.78 2.70 4.42
CA CYS A 148 16.50 1.69 3.64
C CYS A 148 17.56 1.02 4.52
N PRO A 149 17.64 -0.33 4.60
CA PRO A 149 18.67 -1.00 5.40
C PRO A 149 20.12 -0.64 5.04
N LEU A 150 20.37 -0.26 3.79
CA LEU A 150 21.70 0.07 3.30
C LEU A 150 22.11 1.52 3.59
N TYR A 151 21.15 2.44 3.59
CA TYR A 151 21.42 3.89 3.62
C TYR A 151 20.77 4.61 4.81
N GLY A 152 20.01 3.91 5.65
CA GLY A 152 19.24 4.51 6.74
C GLY A 152 18.01 5.25 6.21
N TYR A 153 17.64 6.36 6.86
CA TYR A 153 16.54 7.20 6.40
C TYR A 153 16.95 7.97 5.14
N ILE A 154 16.17 7.81 4.08
CA ILE A 154 16.42 8.46 2.80
C ILE A 154 15.46 9.63 2.58
N SER A 155 15.97 10.69 1.95
CA SER A 155 15.19 11.86 1.50
C SER A 155 14.98 11.88 -0.02
N ASN A 156 15.40 10.82 -0.72
CA ASN A 156 15.16 10.66 -2.15
C ASN A 156 13.71 10.22 -2.41
N VAL A 157 13.19 10.62 -3.58
CA VAL A 157 11.91 10.15 -4.10
C VAL A 157 12.18 9.19 -5.26
N GLN A 158 11.52 8.04 -5.27
CA GLN A 158 11.56 7.11 -6.40
C GLN A 158 10.30 7.33 -7.24
N GLU A 159 10.47 7.52 -8.54
CA GLU A 159 9.38 7.68 -9.50
C GLU A 159 9.28 6.42 -10.36
N TYR A 160 8.13 5.74 -10.30
CA TYR A 160 7.79 4.64 -11.19
C TYR A 160 6.83 5.11 -12.27
N ASN A 161 7.24 5.06 -13.53
CA ASN A 161 6.39 5.40 -14.67
C ASN A 161 5.53 4.20 -15.09
N LEU A 162 4.21 4.33 -14.97
CA LEU A 162 3.26 3.23 -15.19
C LEU A 162 3.18 2.81 -16.67
N GLY A 163 3.40 3.73 -17.61
CA GLY A 163 3.35 3.46 -19.05
C GLY A 163 4.66 2.89 -19.61
N ARG A 164 5.80 3.29 -19.05
CA ARG A 164 7.14 2.85 -19.50
C ARG A 164 7.69 1.66 -18.72
N TYR A 165 7.05 1.30 -17.60
CA TYR A 165 7.51 0.24 -16.68
C TYR A 165 8.96 0.45 -16.23
N SER A 166 9.32 1.69 -15.88
CA SER A 166 10.66 2.08 -15.45
C SER A 166 10.64 2.83 -14.12
N ILE A 167 11.68 2.68 -13.32
CA ILE A 167 11.85 3.43 -12.06
C ILE A 167 13.12 4.28 -12.09
N THR A 168 13.01 5.51 -11.62
CA THR A 168 14.11 6.47 -11.47
C THR A 168 14.12 7.08 -10.09
N THR A 169 15.30 7.41 -9.58
CA THR A 169 15.45 8.14 -8.31
C THR A 169 15.72 9.60 -8.63
N CYS A 170 14.96 10.48 -8.00
CA CYS A 170 15.04 11.92 -8.21
C CYS A 170 15.23 12.64 -6.86
N LEU A 171 16.03 13.70 -6.90
CA LEU A 171 16.14 14.69 -5.85
C LEU A 171 15.20 15.85 -6.23
N TYR A 172 13.93 15.79 -5.81
CA TYR A 172 12.98 16.88 -6.09
C TYR A 172 13.14 18.08 -5.14
N PHE A 173 14.12 18.07 -4.26
CA PHE A 173 14.39 19.14 -3.31
C PHE A 173 15.82 19.64 -3.48
N SER A 174 16.02 20.54 -4.45
CA SER A 174 17.19 21.43 -4.54
C SER A 174 16.72 22.84 -4.80
#